data_AF-A0A960YEE8-F1
#
_entry.id   AF-A0A960YEE8-F1
#
_cell.length_a   1.000
_cell.length_b   1.000
_cell.length_c   1.000
_cell.angle_alpha   90.00
_cell.angle_beta   90.00
_cell.angle_gamma   90.00
#
_symmetry.space_group_name_H-M   'P 1'
#
loop_
_entity.id
_entity.type
_entity.pdbx_description
1 polymer ?
#
loop_
_entity_poly.entity_id
_entity_poly.type
_entity_poly.pdbx_seq_one_letter_code
_entity_poly.pdbx_strand_id
1 'polypeptide(L)'
;MSSIMIKFPYGIMDFDKIITEAYFYQDRTAFIEKCENSNSTLFCVRPRRMGKTLWLDTLASYYDILKKNRFEDLFGNLYIGKHPTPRRNSYLILRLDFSKIQPGKTVEEIESSFNDYIYRTIKKFSEDYRDFIES
;
A
#
# COMPACT_ATOMS: atom_id res chain seq x y z
N MET A 1 -36.42 6.83 8.32
CA MET A 1 -35.19 5.99 8.35
C MET A 1 -34.43 6.31 7.08
N SER A 2 -33.30 7.02 7.19
CA SER A 2 -32.41 7.27 6.05
C SER A 2 -31.80 5.95 5.61
N SER A 3 -32.02 5.54 4.37
CA SER A 3 -31.35 4.40 3.76
C SER A 3 -29.85 4.70 3.73
N ILE A 4 -29.06 4.03 4.56
CA ILE A 4 -27.59 4.14 4.49
C ILE A 4 -27.18 3.56 3.14
N MET A 5 -26.91 4.44 2.17
CA MET A 5 -26.47 4.06 0.84
C MET A 5 -25.00 3.64 0.94
N ILE A 6 -24.76 2.34 0.88
CA ILE A 6 -23.40 1.78 0.86
C ILE A 6 -22.73 2.19 -0.45
N LYS A 7 -21.66 3.00 -0.36
CA LYS A 7 -20.85 3.38 -1.52
C LYS A 7 -19.85 2.28 -1.84
N PHE A 8 -20.07 1.51 -2.89
CA PHE A 8 -19.11 0.50 -3.31
C PHE A 8 -17.95 1.13 -4.12
N PRO A 9 -16.67 0.82 -3.80
CA PRO A 9 -15.52 1.35 -4.50
C PRO A 9 -15.28 0.61 -5.82
N TYR A 10 -16.08 0.89 -6.84
CA TYR A 10 -15.90 0.29 -8.16
C TYR A 10 -14.67 0.89 -8.87
N GLY A 11 -13.61 0.09 -9.03
CA GLY A 11 -12.38 0.50 -9.71
C GLY A 11 -11.45 1.40 -8.88
N ILE A 12 -11.82 1.71 -7.63
CA ILE A 12 -10.99 2.48 -6.71
C ILE A 12 -10.08 1.49 -5.97
N MET A 13 -8.76 1.69 -6.08
CA MET A 13 -7.73 0.86 -5.43
C MET A 13 -6.83 1.68 -4.52
N ASP A 14 -7.38 2.78 -3.99
CA ASP A 14 -6.73 3.71 -3.08
C ASP A 14 -7.41 3.58 -1.71
N PHE A 15 -6.68 2.99 -0.75
CA PHE A 15 -7.14 2.74 0.60
C PHE A 15 -7.46 4.05 1.33
N ASP A 16 -6.60 5.05 1.20
CA ASP A 16 -6.76 6.36 1.83
C ASP A 16 -8.07 7.00 1.38
N LYS A 17 -8.32 7.01 0.06
CA LYS A 17 -9.57 7.49 -0.53
C LYS A 17 -10.79 6.68 -0.08
N ILE A 18 -10.65 5.35 -0.01
CA ILE A 18 -11.75 4.46 0.40
C ILE A 18 -12.21 4.77 1.82
N ILE A 19 -11.27 4.97 2.76
CA ILE A 19 -11.59 5.28 4.15
C ILE A 19 -12.12 6.71 4.29
N THR A 20 -11.42 7.69 3.71
CA THR A 20 -11.75 9.12 3.86
C THR A 20 -13.07 9.52 3.20
N GLU A 21 -13.43 8.93 2.06
CA GLU A 21 -14.71 9.19 1.37
C GLU A 21 -15.86 8.25 1.82
N ALA A 22 -15.62 7.43 2.85
CA ALA A 22 -16.55 6.48 3.43
C ALA A 22 -17.13 5.48 2.40
N TYR A 23 -16.27 4.93 1.55
CA TYR A 23 -16.63 3.76 0.73
C TYR A 23 -16.64 2.49 1.58
N PHE A 24 -17.36 1.48 1.09
CA PHE A 24 -17.34 0.16 1.67
C PHE A 24 -15.93 -0.44 1.59
N TYR A 25 -15.35 -0.71 2.75
CA TYR A 25 -14.09 -1.44 2.90
C TYR A 25 -14.34 -2.70 3.71
N GLN A 26 -14.03 -3.87 3.14
CA GLN A 26 -14.03 -5.10 3.90
C GLN A 26 -12.77 -5.17 4.74
N ASP A 27 -12.89 -4.97 6.05
CA ASP A 27 -11.75 -5.00 6.95
C ASP A 27 -11.09 -6.39 6.97
N ARG A 28 -9.84 -6.43 6.50
CA ARG A 28 -8.95 -7.61 6.54
C ARG A 28 -7.69 -7.31 7.34
N THR A 29 -7.63 -6.18 8.04
CA THR A 29 -6.40 -5.71 8.68
C THR A 29 -5.93 -6.59 9.85
N ALA A 30 -6.81 -7.43 10.41
CA ALA A 30 -6.42 -8.50 11.33
C ALA A 30 -5.40 -9.49 10.75
N PHE A 31 -5.31 -9.61 9.42
CA PHE A 31 -4.26 -10.44 8.81
C PHE A 31 -2.87 -9.84 8.96
N ILE A 32 -2.72 -8.53 9.16
CA ILE A 32 -1.41 -7.88 9.34
C ILE A 32 -0.70 -8.46 10.56
N GLU A 33 -1.37 -8.46 11.71
CA GLU A 33 -0.85 -9.05 12.96
C GLU A 33 -0.50 -10.55 12.78
N LYS A 34 -1.40 -11.32 12.16
CA LYS A 34 -1.17 -12.75 11.90
C LYS A 34 0.05 -12.98 10.99
N CYS A 35 0.22 -12.12 9.98
CA CYS A 35 1.33 -12.19 9.04
C CYS A 35 2.66 -11.87 9.74
N GLU A 36 2.70 -10.85 10.59
CA GLU A 36 3.91 -10.48 11.34
C GLU A 36 4.35 -11.57 12.32
N ASN A 37 3.40 -12.29 12.91
CA ASN A 37 3.68 -13.39 13.83
C ASN A 37 4.01 -14.72 13.13
N SER A 38 3.90 -14.78 11.80
CA SER A 38 4.26 -15.97 11.03
C SER A 38 5.74 -15.93 10.64
N ASN A 39 6.52 -16.94 11.05
CA ASN A 39 7.94 -17.07 10.69
C ASN A 39 8.19 -17.48 9.22
N SER A 40 7.21 -17.31 8.33
CA SER A 40 7.26 -17.82 6.96
C SER A 40 7.04 -16.72 5.93
N THR A 41 7.80 -16.78 4.83
CA THR A 41 7.62 -15.91 3.68
C THR A 41 6.21 -16.07 3.13
N LEU A 42 5.39 -15.02 3.25
CA LEU A 42 4.00 -15.04 2.79
C LEU A 42 3.94 -14.97 1.25
N PHE A 43 3.66 -16.11 0.63
CA PHE A 43 3.38 -16.17 -0.79
C PHE A 43 1.86 -16.13 -1.04
N CYS A 44 1.35 -15.00 -1.52
CA CYS A 44 -0.06 -14.85 -1.88
C CYS A 44 -0.38 -15.55 -3.21
N VAL A 45 -0.59 -16.88 -3.21
CA VAL A 45 -1.04 -17.68 -4.36
C VAL A 45 -2.41 -17.18 -4.89
N ARG A 46 -2.69 -17.28 -6.19
CA ARG A 46 -3.60 -16.36 -6.92
C ARG A 46 -4.95 -16.99 -7.35
N PRO A 47 -6.07 -16.48 -6.82
CA PRO A 47 -7.27 -16.22 -7.62
C PRO A 47 -7.26 -14.79 -8.19
N ARG A 48 -7.81 -14.61 -9.41
CA ARG A 48 -7.90 -13.31 -10.11
C ARG A 48 -8.93 -12.40 -9.42
N ARG A 49 -8.67 -11.08 -9.35
CA ARG A 49 -9.56 -10.02 -8.79
C ARG A 49 -9.80 -10.01 -7.26
N MET A 50 -8.98 -10.69 -6.46
CA MET A 50 -9.13 -10.68 -4.98
C MET A 50 -8.78 -9.37 -4.26
N GLY A 51 -8.51 -8.27 -4.96
CA GLY A 51 -8.17 -6.99 -4.33
C GLY A 51 -6.72 -6.88 -3.84
N LYS A 52 -5.78 -7.58 -4.48
CA LYS A 52 -4.35 -7.55 -4.10
C LYS A 52 -3.76 -6.14 -4.13
N THR A 53 -4.11 -5.33 -5.12
CA THR A 53 -3.64 -3.93 -5.22
C THR A 53 -4.08 -3.11 -4.02
N LEU A 54 -5.38 -3.17 -3.66
CA LEU A 54 -5.91 -2.47 -2.50
C LEU A 54 -5.28 -2.96 -1.19
N TRP A 55 -5.01 -4.27 -1.09
CA TRP A 55 -4.33 -4.83 0.07
C TRP A 55 -2.90 -4.31 0.21
N LEU A 56 -2.12 -4.29 -0.88
CA LEU A 56 -0.78 -3.71 -0.87
C LEU A 56 -0.80 -2.22 -0.52
N ASP A 57 -1.81 -1.48 -1.01
CA ASP A 57 -1.99 -0.08 -0.69
C ASP A 57 -2.35 0.15 0.80
N THR A 58 -3.16 -0.74 1.37
CA THR A 58 -3.46 -0.78 2.82
C THR A 58 -2.19 -1.03 3.62
N LEU A 59 -1.40 -2.04 3.27
CA LEU A 59 -0.14 -2.37 3.95
C LEU A 59 0.86 -1.22 3.87
N ALA A 60 1.04 -0.65 2.68
CA ALA A 60 1.88 0.51 2.49
C ALA A 60 1.43 1.67 3.40
N SER A 61 0.13 1.97 3.45
CA SER A 61 -0.40 3.04 4.32
C SER A 61 -0.20 2.74 5.82
N TYR A 62 -0.27 1.48 6.22
CA TYR A 62 -0.09 1.06 7.62
C TYR A 62 1.38 1.15 8.08
N TYR A 63 2.31 0.77 7.20
CA TYR A 63 3.74 0.69 7.53
C TYR A 63 4.50 2.00 7.31
N ASP A 64 4.01 2.88 6.45
CA ASP A 64 4.68 4.13 6.06
C ASP A 64 4.82 5.12 7.23
N ILE A 65 6.06 5.55 7.50
CA ILE A 65 6.36 6.55 8.53
C ILE A 65 5.70 7.90 8.27
N LEU A 66 5.51 8.28 7.01
CA LEU A 66 4.87 9.54 6.63
C LEU A 66 3.38 9.56 6.99
N LYS A 67 2.76 8.39 7.17
CA LYS A 67 1.35 8.25 7.55
C LYS A 67 1.12 8.26 9.05
N LYS A 68 2.17 8.40 9.87
CA LYS A 68 2.07 8.36 11.35
C LYS A 68 1.05 9.35 11.91
N ASN A 69 1.02 10.58 11.39
CA ASN A 69 0.08 11.61 11.86
C ASN A 69 -1.37 11.38 11.42
N ARG A 70 -1.61 10.45 10.50
CA ARG A 70 -2.94 10.11 9.95
C ARG A 70 -3.39 8.70 10.36
N PHE A 71 -2.69 8.06 11.29
CA PHE A 71 -2.97 6.69 11.67
C PHE A 71 -4.41 6.51 12.19
N GLU A 72 -4.85 7.40 13.08
CA GLU A 72 -6.19 7.32 13.66
C GLU A 72 -7.28 7.52 12.59
N ASP A 73 -7.11 8.50 11.71
CA ASP A 73 -8.05 8.78 10.61
C ASP A 73 -8.21 7.58 9.66
N LEU A 74 -7.11 6.88 9.37
CA LEU A 74 -7.08 5.79 8.40
C LEU A 74 -7.44 4.43 9.00
N PHE A 75 -7.05 4.16 10.24
CA PHE A 75 -7.13 2.84 10.84
C PHE A 75 -7.96 2.77 12.11
N GLY A 76 -8.30 3.87 12.79
CA GLY A 76 -8.94 3.86 14.11
C GLY A 76 -10.23 3.05 14.18
N ASN A 77 -10.99 3.00 13.08
CA ASN A 77 -12.21 2.21 12.96
C ASN A 77 -11.99 0.73 12.59
N LEU A 78 -10.79 0.37 12.12
CA LEU A 78 -10.40 -0.97 11.67
C LEU A 78 -9.78 -1.78 12.81
N TYR A 79 -9.68 -3.10 12.63
CA TYR A 79 -9.06 -4.00 13.61
C TYR A 79 -7.64 -3.55 13.96
N ILE A 80 -6.78 -3.30 12.97
CA ILE A 80 -5.37 -3.00 13.23
C ILE A 80 -5.16 -1.60 13.86
N GLY A 81 -6.13 -0.68 13.73
CA GLY A 81 -6.08 0.59 14.48
C GLY A 81 -6.32 0.38 15.96
N LYS A 82 -7.22 -0.55 16.32
CA LYS A 82 -7.51 -0.95 17.70
C LYS A 82 -6.46 -1.90 18.28
N HIS A 83 -5.79 -2.66 17.42
CA HIS A 83 -4.74 -3.63 17.77
C HIS A 83 -3.44 -3.34 17.02
N PRO A 84 -2.81 -2.16 17.24
CA PRO A 84 -1.61 -1.78 16.50
C PRO A 84 -0.43 -2.68 16.86
N THR A 85 0.33 -3.07 15.85
CA THR A 85 1.61 -3.77 16.03
C THR A 85 2.76 -2.78 16.25
N PRO A 86 3.88 -3.21 16.88
CA PRO A 86 5.07 -2.35 17.04
C PRO A 86 5.65 -1.81 15.73
N ARG A 87 5.32 -2.47 14.61
CA ARG A 87 5.77 -2.15 13.26
C ARG A 87 4.93 -1.09 12.54
N ARG A 88 3.86 -0.57 13.16
CA ARG A 88 3.05 0.50 12.54
C ARG A 88 3.92 1.72 12.25
N ASN A 89 3.73 2.34 11.09
CA ASN A 89 4.39 3.59 10.68
C ASN A 89 5.89 3.65 11.01
N SER A 90 6.61 2.54 10.87
CA SER A 90 8.02 2.43 11.23
C SER A 90 8.93 2.21 10.03
N TYR A 91 8.39 2.22 8.81
CA TYR A 91 9.12 1.89 7.60
C TYR A 91 9.03 3.00 6.55
N LEU A 92 10.05 3.05 5.71
CA LEU A 92 10.04 3.79 4.44
C LEU A 92 9.50 2.85 3.35
N ILE A 93 8.56 3.31 2.53
CA ILE A 93 7.88 2.45 1.56
C ILE A 93 8.33 2.74 0.13
N LEU A 94 9.04 1.78 -0.47
CA LEU A 94 9.37 1.79 -1.89
C LEU A 94 8.31 0.99 -2.67
N ARG A 95 7.53 1.67 -3.52
CA ARG A 95 6.53 1.03 -4.37
C ARG A 95 7.08 0.80 -5.77
N LEU A 96 7.16 -0.47 -6.18
CA LEU A 96 7.57 -0.88 -7.52
C LEU A 96 6.36 -1.42 -8.30
N ASP A 97 6.04 -0.75 -9.39
CA ASP A 97 4.99 -1.09 -10.36
C ASP A 97 5.62 -1.28 -11.74
N PHE A 98 6.07 -2.51 -11.99
CA PHE A 98 6.72 -2.90 -13.22
C PHE A 98 5.78 -2.93 -14.44
N SER A 99 4.46 -2.78 -14.25
CA SER A 99 3.54 -2.65 -15.39
C SER A 99 3.76 -1.37 -16.20
N LYS A 100 4.48 -0.40 -15.63
CA LYS A 100 4.84 0.87 -16.27
C LYS A 100 6.06 0.78 -17.18
N ILE A 101 6.81 -0.32 -17.13
CA ILE A 101 7.96 -0.53 -18.00
C ILE A 101 7.44 -0.91 -19.38
N GLN A 102 7.88 -0.18 -20.40
CA GLN A 102 7.48 -0.47 -21.75
C GLN A 102 8.20 -1.74 -22.23
N PRO A 103 7.49 -2.70 -22.83
CA PRO A 103 8.15 -3.81 -23.49
C PRO A 103 8.84 -3.26 -24.76
N GLY A 104 10.15 -3.07 -24.67
CA GLY A 104 10.99 -2.75 -25.83
C GLY A 104 11.03 -3.90 -26.83
N LYS A 105 11.46 -3.61 -28.06
CA LYS A 105 11.69 -4.61 -29.11
C LYS A 105 13.05 -5.28 -28.97
N THR A 106 14.00 -4.62 -28.29
CA THR A 106 15.32 -5.17 -27.98
C THR A 106 15.58 -5.22 -26.49
N VAL A 107 16.60 -5.97 -26.08
CA VAL A 107 17.02 -6.07 -24.68
C VAL A 107 17.48 -4.71 -24.16
N GLU A 108 18.21 -3.95 -24.98
CA GLU A 108 18.75 -2.64 -24.63
C GLU A 108 17.62 -1.61 -24.38
N GLU A 109 16.55 -1.65 -25.16
CA GLU A 109 15.36 -0.80 -24.96
C GLU A 109 14.64 -1.14 -23.64
N ILE A 110 14.51 -2.43 -23.31
CA ILE A 110 13.91 -2.89 -22.06
C ILE A 110 14.77 -2.46 -20.87
N GLU A 111 16.09 -2.65 -20.95
CA GLU A 111 17.03 -2.23 -19.90
C GLU A 111 16.99 -0.72 -19.68
N SER A 112 16.96 0.07 -20.76
CA SER A 112 16.84 1.53 -20.67
C SER A 112 15.52 1.94 -19.99
N SER A 113 14.38 1.36 -20.40
CA SER A 113 13.08 1.65 -19.78
C SER A 113 13.02 1.22 -18.31
N PHE A 114 13.63 0.09 -17.97
CA PHE A 114 13.72 -0.40 -16.59
C PHE A 114 14.55 0.55 -15.73
N ASN A 115 15.75 0.93 -16.20
CA ASN A 115 16.66 1.81 -15.47
C ASN A 115 16.06 3.21 -15.26
N ASP A 116 15.41 3.78 -16.28
CA ASP A 116 14.72 5.08 -16.13
C ASP A 116 13.57 4.99 -15.13
N TYR A 117 12.76 3.92 -15.18
CA TYR A 117 11.69 3.68 -14.21
C TYR A 117 12.22 3.57 -12.77
N ILE A 118 13.28 2.78 -12.56
CA ILE A 118 13.88 2.58 -11.24
C ILE A 118 14.51 3.87 -10.74
N TYR A 119 15.26 4.58 -11.59
CA TYR A 119 15.87 5.86 -11.23
C TYR A 119 14.82 6.87 -10.77
N ARG A 120 13.73 7.05 -11.52
CA ARG A 120 12.64 7.96 -11.14
C ARG A 120 11.97 7.54 -9.84
N THR A 121 11.76 6.24 -9.64
CA THR A 121 11.11 5.71 -8.45
C THR A 121 11.96 5.89 -7.21
N ILE A 122 13.27 5.60 -7.30
CA ILE A 122 14.23 5.81 -6.21
C ILE A 122 14.40 7.30 -5.94
N LYS A 123 14.55 8.13 -6.97
CA LYS A 123 14.68 9.58 -6.80
C LYS A 123 13.49 10.15 -6.04
N LYS A 124 12.26 9.80 -6.45
CA LYS A 124 11.04 10.21 -5.75
C LYS A 124 11.03 9.70 -4.30
N PHE A 125 11.38 8.44 -4.07
CA PHE A 125 11.49 7.89 -2.73
C PHE A 125 12.48 8.68 -1.85
N SER A 126 13.67 9.00 -2.37
CA SER A 126 14.65 9.82 -1.65
C SER A 126 14.14 11.24 -1.37
N GLU A 127 13.33 11.81 -2.26
CA GLU A 127 12.70 13.11 -2.05
C GLU A 127 11.59 13.05 -0.98
N ASP A 128 10.69 12.06 -1.07
CA ASP A 128 9.57 11.87 -0.14
C ASP A 128 10.06 11.60 1.31
N TYR A 129 11.20 10.91 1.46
CA TYR A 129 11.76 10.50 2.76
C TYR A 129 13.06 11.22 3.14
N ARG A 130 13.37 12.38 2.53
CA ARG A 130 14.63 13.10 2.74
C ARG A 130 14.97 13.28 4.22
N ASP A 131 13.99 13.74 5.00
CA ASP A 131 14.12 14.02 6.44
C ASP A 131 14.47 12.79 7.30
N PHE A 132 14.26 11.58 6.77
CA PHE A 132 14.53 10.31 7.48
C PHE A 132 15.78 9.59 6.96
N ILE A 133 16.33 10.00 5.81
CA ILE A 133 17.51 9.37 5.19
C ILE A 133 18.77 10.16 5.52
N GLU A 134 18.67 11.48 5.66
CA GLU A 134 19.80 12.38 5.94
C GLU A 134 20.03 12.63 7.45
N SER A 135 19.27 11.96 8.32
CA SER A 135 19.36 12.03 9.80
C SER A 135 20.25 10.93 10.38
#